data_AF-A0A512NJ79-F1
#
_entry.id   AF-A0A512NJ79-F1
#
_cell.length_a   1.000
_cell.length_b   1.000
_cell.length_c   1.000
_cell.angle_alpha   90.00
_cell.angle_beta   90.00
_cell.angle_gamma   90.00
#
_symmetry.space_group_name_H-M   'P 1'
#
loop_
_entity.id
_entity.type
_entity.pdbx_description
1 polymer ?
#
loop_
_entity_poly.entity_id
_entity_poly.type
_entity_poly.pdbx_seq_one_letter_code
_entity_poly.pdbx_strand_id
1 'polypeptide(L)'
;MPCPEVAALFEREANTFATIVLFQDDGFARMAMDSEFSIKVPMRTAKKFGASVYAGIREYVRRSDKACAAIILNPCTFRPDIGYVAPVRRTEFSPLFKAQFGDLKLPLELTSVDEMMRFVPLGGRRMARPDTCALTDLNGSIQEFVGEGFATPYNIFVLIHARATLRRRIVIGS
;
A
#
# COMPACT_ATOMS: atom_id res chain seq x y z
N MET A 1 -13.21 -24.20 22.99
CA MET A 1 -12.42 -23.08 22.43
C MET A 1 -11.45 -23.66 21.41
N PRO A 2 -11.41 -23.17 20.16
CA PRO A 2 -10.40 -23.62 19.21
C PRO A 2 -9.03 -23.06 19.61
N CYS A 3 -7.95 -23.78 19.27
CA CYS A 3 -6.59 -23.31 19.59
C CYS A 3 -6.23 -22.04 18.78
N PRO A 4 -5.27 -21.22 19.23
CA PRO A 4 -4.93 -19.93 18.60
C PRO A 4 -4.59 -20.03 17.12
N GLU A 5 -3.95 -21.13 16.68
CA GLU A 5 -3.63 -21.38 15.27
C GLU A 5 -4.88 -21.64 14.43
N VAL A 6 -5.88 -22.33 14.98
CA VAL A 6 -7.15 -22.61 14.29
C VAL A 6 -7.99 -21.34 14.16
N ALA A 7 -8.00 -20.48 15.17
CA ALA A 7 -8.67 -19.18 15.09
C ALA A 7 -8.01 -18.26 14.04
N ALA A 8 -6.68 -18.21 13.98
CA ALA A 8 -5.95 -17.46 12.97
C ALA A 8 -6.16 -18.01 11.55
N LEU A 9 -6.31 -19.33 11.40
CA LEU A 9 -6.60 -19.97 10.12
C LEU A 9 -8.02 -19.63 9.64
N PHE A 10 -9.02 -19.68 10.52
CA PHE A 10 -10.40 -19.27 10.23
C PHE A 10 -10.53 -17.78 9.92
N GLU A 11 -9.87 -16.90 10.67
CA GLU A 11 -9.83 -15.46 10.35
C GLU A 11 -9.16 -15.21 9.00
N ARG A 12 -8.12 -15.98 8.65
CA ARG A 12 -7.43 -15.87 7.37
C ARG A 12 -8.31 -16.37 6.22
N GLU A 13 -9.05 -17.46 6.40
CA GLU A 13 -9.98 -18.01 5.42
C GLU A 13 -11.22 -17.12 5.24
N ALA A 14 -11.79 -16.60 6.32
CA ALA A 14 -12.89 -15.64 6.26
C ALA A 14 -12.47 -14.32 5.60
N ASN A 15 -11.26 -13.80 5.90
CA ASN A 15 -10.69 -12.66 5.20
C ASN A 15 -10.48 -12.94 3.70
N THR A 16 -10.11 -14.17 3.34
CA THR A 16 -9.89 -14.57 1.94
C THR A 16 -11.22 -14.69 1.19
N PHE A 17 -12.24 -15.30 1.79
CA PHE A 17 -13.57 -15.43 1.21
C PHE A 17 -14.27 -14.07 1.06
N ALA A 18 -14.20 -13.22 2.08
CA ALA A 18 -14.68 -11.84 2.02
C ALA A 18 -13.98 -11.09 0.88
N THR A 19 -12.66 -11.20 0.74
CA THR A 19 -11.91 -10.58 -0.37
C THR A 19 -12.41 -11.06 -1.74
N ILE A 20 -12.66 -12.36 -1.93
CA ILE A 20 -13.09 -12.92 -3.21
C ILE A 20 -14.51 -12.47 -3.59
N VAL A 21 -15.45 -12.50 -2.64
CA VAL A 21 -16.87 -12.15 -2.89
C VAL A 21 -17.06 -10.64 -3.00
N LEU A 22 -16.35 -9.83 -2.20
CA LEU A 22 -16.58 -8.38 -2.11
C LEU A 22 -15.90 -7.57 -3.21
N PHE A 23 -14.89 -8.14 -3.87
CA PHE A 23 -14.15 -7.49 -4.94
C PHE A 23 -14.42 -8.12 -6.32
N GLN A 24 -15.33 -9.08 -6.44
CA GLN A 24 -15.75 -9.60 -7.76
C GLN A 24 -16.62 -8.63 -8.55
N ASP A 25 -17.33 -7.73 -7.87
CA ASP A 25 -18.12 -6.69 -8.52
C ASP A 25 -17.27 -5.42 -8.73
N ASP A 26 -17.38 -4.79 -9.89
CA ASP A 26 -16.56 -3.64 -10.34
C ASP A 26 -16.65 -2.41 -9.42
N GLY A 27 -17.45 -2.45 -8.34
CA GLY A 27 -17.62 -1.38 -7.36
C GLY A 27 -16.33 -0.91 -6.71
N PHE A 28 -15.36 -1.81 -6.47
CA PHE A 28 -14.05 -1.41 -5.94
C PHE A 28 -13.24 -0.61 -6.96
N ALA A 29 -13.18 -1.11 -8.21
CA ALA A 29 -12.52 -0.44 -9.31
C ALA A 29 -13.18 0.91 -9.63
N ARG A 30 -14.52 0.98 -9.63
CA ARG A 30 -15.27 2.23 -9.82
C ARG A 30 -15.00 3.26 -8.72
N MET A 31 -15.08 2.87 -7.44
CA MET A 31 -14.75 3.78 -6.32
C MET A 31 -13.29 4.28 -6.37
N ALA A 32 -12.38 3.44 -6.85
CA ALA A 32 -10.97 3.75 -7.07
C ALA A 32 -10.73 4.70 -8.25
N MET A 33 -11.53 4.61 -9.32
CA MET A 33 -11.42 5.46 -10.50
C MET A 33 -11.89 6.91 -10.25
N ASP A 34 -12.95 7.08 -9.44
CA ASP A 34 -13.55 8.41 -9.19
C ASP A 34 -12.86 9.20 -8.05
N SER A 35 -11.95 8.58 -7.30
CA SER A 35 -11.25 9.20 -6.17
C SER A 35 -9.82 9.61 -6.53
N GLU A 36 -9.30 10.66 -5.90
CA GLU A 36 -7.85 10.89 -5.84
C GLU A 36 -7.17 9.64 -5.27
N PHE A 37 -6.07 9.19 -5.90
CA PHE A 37 -5.43 7.94 -5.51
C PHE A 37 -4.79 8.12 -4.13
N SER A 38 -5.46 7.61 -3.09
CA SER A 38 -5.05 7.80 -1.70
C SER A 38 -5.23 6.53 -0.88
N ILE A 39 -4.40 6.36 0.16
CA ILE A 39 -4.50 5.22 1.09
C ILE A 39 -5.85 5.18 1.83
N LYS A 40 -6.54 6.33 1.93
CA LYS A 40 -7.88 6.40 2.53
C LYS A 40 -8.94 5.67 1.71
N VAL A 41 -8.77 5.56 0.40
CA VAL A 41 -9.72 4.87 -0.50
C VAL A 41 -9.88 3.40 -0.09
N PRO A 42 -8.83 2.55 -0.13
CA PRO A 42 -8.95 1.15 0.26
C PRO A 42 -9.33 0.98 1.74
N MET A 43 -8.94 1.90 2.63
CA MET A 43 -9.34 1.85 4.04
C MET A 43 -10.86 2.01 4.21
N ARG A 44 -11.47 3.00 3.54
CA ARG A 44 -12.93 3.21 3.61
C ARG A 44 -13.67 2.03 2.99
N THR A 45 -13.18 1.54 1.85
CA THR A 45 -13.82 0.42 1.16
C THR A 45 -13.72 -0.87 1.97
N ALA A 46 -12.55 -1.18 2.53
CA ALA A 46 -12.38 -2.32 3.44
C ALA A 46 -13.33 -2.24 4.63
N LYS A 47 -13.44 -1.07 5.27
CA LYS A 47 -14.38 -0.85 6.38
C LYS A 47 -15.83 -1.06 5.96
N LYS A 48 -16.25 -0.53 4.79
CA LYS A 48 -17.62 -0.69 4.26
C LYS A 48 -18.00 -2.15 4.09
N PHE A 49 -17.04 -2.99 3.73
CA PHE A 49 -17.27 -4.40 3.45
C PHE A 49 -16.76 -5.36 4.53
N GLY A 50 -16.36 -4.85 5.71
CA GLY A 50 -15.89 -5.69 6.83
C GLY A 50 -14.57 -6.42 6.59
N ALA A 51 -13.77 -5.99 5.60
CA ALA A 51 -12.46 -6.56 5.31
C ALA A 51 -11.35 -5.89 6.13
N SER A 52 -10.24 -6.61 6.31
CA SER A 52 -9.04 -6.01 6.92
C SER A 52 -8.44 -4.90 6.05
N VAL A 53 -7.76 -3.94 6.68
CA VAL A 53 -7.05 -2.85 5.97
C VAL A 53 -6.02 -3.39 5.00
N TYR A 54 -5.27 -4.43 5.39
CA TYR A 54 -4.30 -5.08 4.50
C TYR A 54 -4.97 -5.67 3.26
N ALA A 55 -6.07 -6.42 3.42
CA ALA A 55 -6.79 -6.99 2.29
C ALA A 55 -7.27 -5.91 1.31
N GLY A 56 -7.87 -4.83 1.83
CA GLY A 56 -8.31 -3.71 1.01
C GLY A 56 -7.17 -3.02 0.25
N ILE A 57 -6.04 -2.75 0.92
CA ILE A 57 -4.87 -2.11 0.27
C ILE A 57 -4.25 -3.05 -0.76
N ARG A 58 -4.10 -4.34 -0.43
CA ARG A 58 -3.53 -5.34 -1.35
C ARG A 58 -4.33 -5.42 -2.64
N GLU A 59 -5.65 -5.58 -2.54
CA GLU A 59 -6.50 -5.66 -3.73
C GLU A 59 -6.51 -4.35 -4.52
N TYR A 60 -6.45 -3.21 -3.84
CA TYR A 60 -6.34 -1.91 -4.50
C TYR A 60 -5.09 -1.78 -5.34
N VAL A 61 -3.95 -2.18 -4.80
CA VAL A 61 -2.70 -2.15 -5.56
C VAL A 61 -2.73 -3.17 -6.69
N ARG A 62 -3.14 -4.42 -6.44
CA ARG A 62 -3.14 -5.50 -7.44
C ARG A 62 -4.06 -5.25 -8.63
N ARG A 63 -5.15 -4.52 -8.43
CA ARG A 63 -6.14 -4.21 -9.48
C ARG A 63 -5.99 -2.81 -10.07
N SER A 64 -5.06 -2.01 -9.56
CA SER A 64 -4.80 -0.66 -10.06
C SER A 64 -4.21 -0.71 -11.48
N ASP A 65 -4.74 0.14 -12.35
CA ASP A 65 -4.17 0.46 -13.66
C ASP A 65 -3.00 1.45 -13.58
N LYS A 66 -2.82 2.10 -12.42
CA LYS A 66 -1.70 3.01 -12.13
C LYS A 66 -0.47 2.24 -11.66
N ALA A 67 0.72 2.78 -11.94
CA ALA A 67 1.96 2.27 -11.38
C ALA A 67 2.01 2.63 -9.89
N CYS A 68 1.74 1.66 -9.02
CA CYS A 68 1.68 1.86 -7.58
C CYS A 68 2.14 0.62 -6.81
N ALA A 69 2.56 0.84 -5.57
CA ALA A 69 3.02 -0.21 -4.67
C ALA A 69 2.53 0.05 -3.25
N ALA A 70 2.29 -1.03 -2.50
CA ALA A 70 2.11 -0.98 -1.06
C ALA A 70 3.26 -1.70 -0.36
N ILE A 71 3.84 -1.03 0.64
CA ILE A 71 4.90 -1.54 1.49
C ILE A 71 4.29 -1.71 2.88
N ILE A 72 4.31 -2.94 3.39
CA ILE A 72 3.75 -3.31 4.69
C ILE A 72 4.92 -3.50 5.63
N LEU A 73 4.93 -2.76 6.72
CA LEU A 73 5.97 -2.78 7.73
C LEU A 73 5.39 -3.25 9.07
N ASN A 74 6.24 -3.87 9.89
CA ASN A 74 5.93 -4.03 11.31
C ASN A 74 5.98 -2.66 12.03
N PRO A 75 5.37 -2.54 13.22
CA PRO A 75 5.46 -1.30 14.01
C PRO A 75 6.91 -0.89 14.26
N CYS A 76 7.18 0.40 14.22
CA CYS A 76 8.53 0.90 14.43
C CYS A 76 9.05 0.61 15.83
N THR A 77 10.33 0.29 15.92
CA THR A 77 11.09 0.28 17.18
C THR A 77 12.14 1.38 17.15
N PHE A 78 12.46 1.96 18.31
CA PHE A 78 13.56 2.91 18.43
C PHE A 78 14.85 2.17 18.83
N ARG A 79 15.92 2.34 18.05
CA ARG A 79 17.27 1.88 18.36
C ARG A 79 18.18 3.10 18.58
N PRO A 80 18.86 3.26 19.73
CA PRO A 80 19.61 4.48 20.06
C PRO A 80 20.66 4.92 19.04
N ASP A 81 21.25 3.97 18.33
CA ASP A 81 22.32 4.15 17.34
C ASP A 81 21.81 4.49 15.93
N ILE A 82 20.59 4.07 15.58
CA ILE A 82 20.04 4.14 14.20
C ILE A 82 18.78 5.02 14.12
N GLY A 83 18.11 5.26 15.26
CA GLY A 83 16.82 5.92 15.36
C GLY A 83 15.64 4.97 15.17
N TYR A 84 14.59 5.44 14.50
CA TYR A 84 13.43 4.60 14.21
C TYR A 84 13.72 3.59 13.12
N VAL A 85 13.25 2.36 13.35
CA VAL A 85 13.45 1.22 12.46
C VAL A 85 12.13 0.52 12.24
N ALA A 86 11.83 0.22 10.98
CA ALA A 86 10.59 -0.43 10.57
C ALA A 86 10.90 -1.68 9.73
N PRO A 87 10.76 -2.88 10.30
CA PRO A 87 10.97 -4.12 9.55
C PRO A 87 9.99 -4.25 8.38
N VAL A 88 10.51 -4.56 7.19
CA VAL A 88 9.70 -4.80 5.99
C VAL A 88 9.06 -6.17 6.11
N ARG A 89 7.73 -6.20 6.14
CA ARG A 89 6.95 -7.43 6.25
C ARG A 89 6.60 -8.00 4.89
N ARG A 90 6.06 -7.16 4.00
CA ARG A 90 5.59 -7.54 2.65
C ARG A 90 5.59 -6.34 1.73
N THR A 91 5.63 -6.62 0.44
CA THR A 91 5.36 -5.66 -0.63
C THR A 91 4.28 -6.20 -1.56
N GLU A 92 3.46 -5.30 -2.07
CA GLU A 92 2.45 -5.58 -3.10
C GLU A 92 2.64 -4.56 -4.22
N PHE A 93 2.50 -5.00 -5.47
CA PHE A 93 2.78 -4.18 -6.64
C PHE A 93 1.62 -4.28 -7.64
N SER A 94 1.28 -3.18 -8.30
CA SER A 94 0.35 -3.23 -9.42
C SER A 94 1.01 -3.85 -10.65
N PRO A 95 0.22 -4.35 -11.62
CA PRO A 95 0.76 -4.89 -12.87
C PRO A 95 1.64 -3.88 -13.61
N LEU A 96 1.21 -2.61 -13.70
CA LEU A 96 1.97 -1.57 -14.37
C LEU A 96 3.27 -1.22 -13.63
N PHE A 97 3.25 -1.22 -12.28
CA PHE A 97 4.47 -1.03 -11.49
C PHE A 97 5.48 -2.13 -11.80
N LYS A 98 5.05 -3.41 -11.75
CA LYS A 98 5.94 -4.54 -12.04
C LYS A 98 6.52 -4.47 -13.46
N ALA A 99 5.70 -4.10 -14.44
CA ALA A 99 6.15 -4.00 -15.82
C ALA A 99 7.21 -2.90 -16.03
N GLN A 100 7.11 -1.79 -15.28
CA GLN A 100 8.00 -0.63 -15.46
C GLN A 100 9.22 -0.64 -14.53
N PHE A 101 9.07 -1.16 -13.31
CA PHE A 101 10.09 -1.06 -12.24
C PHE A 101 10.58 -2.43 -11.77
N GLY A 102 9.92 -3.53 -12.15
CA GLY A 102 10.20 -4.85 -11.59
C GLY A 102 9.79 -4.94 -10.13
N ASP A 103 10.66 -5.53 -9.30
CA ASP A 103 10.51 -5.56 -7.85
C ASP A 103 11.26 -4.39 -7.19
N LEU A 104 10.65 -3.81 -6.16
CA LEU A 104 11.30 -2.77 -5.36
C LEU A 104 12.35 -3.40 -4.44
N LYS A 105 13.62 -3.07 -4.64
CA LYS A 105 14.73 -3.53 -3.81
C LYS A 105 14.76 -2.76 -2.48
N LEU A 106 13.99 -3.22 -1.52
CA LEU A 106 14.01 -2.70 -0.14
C LEU A 106 14.95 -3.53 0.75
N PRO A 107 15.60 -2.91 1.74
CA PRO A 107 16.26 -3.65 2.80
C PRO A 107 15.23 -4.41 3.65
N LEU A 108 15.71 -5.35 4.48
CA LEU A 108 14.86 -6.09 5.42
C LEU A 108 14.23 -5.19 6.49
N GLU A 109 14.89 -4.08 6.80
CA GLU A 109 14.41 -3.06 7.73
C GLU A 109 14.65 -1.68 7.12
N LEU A 110 13.63 -0.82 7.14
CA LEU A 110 13.79 0.59 6.83
C LEU A 110 14.32 1.33 8.05
N THR A 111 15.20 2.27 7.80
CA THR A 111 15.84 3.14 8.79
C THR A 111 15.72 4.60 8.34
N SER A 112 16.24 5.53 9.13
CA SER A 112 16.19 6.96 8.83
C SER A 112 16.88 7.38 7.52
N VAL A 113 17.79 6.56 6.98
CA VAL A 113 18.46 6.84 5.71
C VAL A 113 17.69 6.33 4.49
N ASP A 114 16.72 5.45 4.69
CA ASP A 114 15.94 4.87 3.60
C ASP A 114 14.83 5.84 3.15
N GLU A 115 14.74 6.08 1.84
CA GLU A 115 13.81 7.09 1.30
C GLU A 115 12.36 6.82 1.70
N MET A 116 11.96 5.55 1.75
CA MET A 116 10.61 5.11 2.13
C MET A 116 10.24 5.43 3.58
N MET A 117 11.22 5.69 4.44
CA MET A 117 10.99 6.04 5.84
C MET A 117 10.25 7.37 6.01
N ARG A 118 10.31 8.27 5.01
CA ARG A 118 9.57 9.55 5.03
C ARG A 118 8.05 9.37 5.09
N PHE A 119 7.55 8.27 4.54
CA PHE A 119 6.13 7.96 4.53
C PHE A 119 5.66 7.28 5.81
N VAL A 120 6.58 6.90 6.70
CA VAL A 120 6.24 6.17 7.92
C VAL A 120 5.71 7.16 8.98
N PRO A 121 4.50 6.96 9.53
CA PRO A 121 4.00 7.78 10.62
C PRO A 121 4.84 7.59 11.89
N LEU A 122 5.52 8.64 12.34
CA LEU A 122 6.38 8.62 13.53
C LEU A 122 5.81 9.43 14.71
N GLY A 123 6.23 9.08 15.93
CA GLY A 123 5.85 9.79 17.16
C GLY A 123 4.39 9.58 17.56
N GLY A 124 3.88 8.36 17.42
CA GLY A 124 2.49 8.01 17.79
C GLY A 124 1.42 8.49 16.81
N ARG A 125 1.82 9.13 15.70
CA ARG A 125 0.89 9.55 14.65
C ARG A 125 0.33 8.33 13.91
N ARG A 126 -0.95 8.40 13.55
CA ARG A 126 -1.60 7.36 12.73
C ARG A 126 -1.44 7.57 11.23
N MET A 127 -1.21 8.80 10.79
CA MET A 127 -1.12 9.15 9.37
C MET A 127 0.11 10.02 9.15
N ALA A 128 0.88 9.71 8.12
CA ALA A 128 1.92 10.59 7.61
C ALA A 128 1.28 11.61 6.65
N ARG A 129 1.89 12.80 6.53
CA ARG A 129 1.49 13.72 5.47
C ARG A 129 1.90 13.12 4.12
N PRO A 130 1.12 13.31 3.05
CA PRO A 130 1.58 12.96 1.72
C PRO A 130 2.92 13.64 1.43
N ASP A 131 3.84 12.90 0.82
CA ASP A 131 5.15 13.38 0.41
C ASP A 131 5.50 12.77 -0.95
N THR A 132 6.64 13.13 -1.53
CA THR A 132 7.12 12.54 -2.78
C THR A 132 8.45 11.81 -2.63
N CYS A 133 8.68 10.87 -3.53
CA CYS A 133 9.95 10.17 -3.72
C CYS A 133 10.21 9.96 -5.21
N ALA A 134 11.45 9.61 -5.56
CA ALA A 134 11.82 9.31 -6.94
C ALA A 134 12.21 7.84 -7.09
N LEU A 135 11.67 7.16 -8.10
CA LEU A 135 12.06 5.79 -8.43
C LEU A 135 12.59 5.74 -9.86
N THR A 136 13.67 5.00 -10.06
CA THR A 136 14.22 4.73 -11.38
C THR A 136 13.55 3.50 -11.97
N ASP A 137 12.99 3.63 -13.16
CA ASP A 137 12.38 2.53 -13.90
C ASP A 137 13.45 1.61 -14.54
N LEU A 138 13.01 0.49 -15.11
CA LEU A 138 13.89 -0.50 -15.76
C LEU A 138 14.63 0.07 -16.98
N ASN A 139 14.17 1.19 -17.54
CA ASN A 139 14.82 1.88 -18.65
C ASN A 139 15.80 2.97 -18.17
N GLY A 140 16.00 3.12 -16.86
CA GLY A 140 16.87 4.13 -16.27
C GLY A 140 16.23 5.53 -16.14
N SER A 141 14.93 5.67 -16.41
CA SER A 141 14.23 6.95 -16.29
C SER A 141 13.74 7.17 -14.87
N ILE A 142 13.98 8.37 -14.34
CA ILE A 142 13.51 8.75 -13.01
C ILE A 142 12.04 9.18 -13.09
N GLN A 143 11.21 8.59 -12.24
CA GLN A 143 9.78 8.86 -12.15
C GLN A 143 9.44 9.35 -10.74
N GLU A 144 8.65 10.41 -10.66
CA GLU A 144 8.17 10.94 -9.38
C GLU A 144 6.95 10.15 -8.89
N PHE A 145 6.99 9.78 -7.62
CA PHE A 145 5.93 9.10 -6.90
C PHE A 145 5.40 9.99 -5.77
N VAL A 146 4.11 9.89 -5.50
CA VAL A 146 3.47 10.42 -4.29
C VAL A 146 3.23 9.26 -3.35
N GLY A 147 3.51 9.45 -2.06
CA GLY A 147 3.34 8.44 -1.03
C GLY A 147 2.55 8.92 0.17
N GLU A 148 1.76 8.01 0.74
CA GLU A 148 1.01 8.20 1.98
C GLU A 148 1.23 7.00 2.91
N GLY A 149 1.30 7.24 4.22
CA GLY A 149 1.44 6.17 5.20
C GLY A 149 0.42 6.20 6.32
N PHE A 150 -0.06 5.01 6.71
CA PHE A 150 -1.04 4.79 7.76
C PHE A 150 -0.57 3.72 8.74
N ALA A 151 -0.63 4.03 10.03
CA ALA A 151 -0.26 3.12 11.11
C ALA A 151 -1.48 2.55 11.84
N THR A 152 -1.38 1.25 12.11
CA THR A 152 -2.23 0.49 13.04
C THR A 152 -1.35 -0.05 14.18
N PRO A 153 -1.93 -0.58 15.27
CA PRO A 153 -1.14 -1.20 16.33
C PRO A 153 -0.26 -2.38 15.86
N TYR A 154 -0.63 -3.02 14.74
CA TYR A 154 0.01 -4.25 14.28
C TYR A 154 0.87 -4.08 13.03
N ASN A 155 0.62 -3.06 12.23
CA ASN A 155 1.29 -2.84 10.95
C ASN A 155 1.29 -1.35 10.58
N ILE A 156 2.27 -0.97 9.78
CA ILE A 156 2.31 0.30 9.06
C ILE A 156 2.17 -0.01 7.57
N PHE A 157 1.32 0.75 6.89
CA PHE A 157 1.07 0.65 5.46
C PHE A 157 1.59 1.91 4.79
N VAL A 158 2.48 1.78 3.83
CA VAL A 158 2.92 2.86 2.94
C VAL A 158 2.41 2.55 1.56
N LEU A 159 1.63 3.45 0.97
CA LEU A 159 1.13 3.37 -0.39
C LEU A 159 1.82 4.44 -1.22
N ILE A 160 2.45 4.05 -2.33
CA ILE A 160 3.05 4.97 -3.30
C ILE A 160 2.43 4.78 -4.67
N HIS A 161 2.32 5.86 -5.46
CA HIS A 161 1.91 5.79 -6.86
C HIS A 161 2.64 6.83 -7.71
N ALA A 162 2.89 6.50 -8.98
CA ALA A 162 3.51 7.41 -9.91
C ALA A 162 2.58 8.60 -10.20
N ARG A 163 3.16 9.80 -10.24
CA ARG A 163 2.43 11.04 -10.53
C ARG A 163 2.00 11.10 -12.00
N ALA A 164 2.84 10.61 -12.92
CA ALA A 164 2.58 10.61 -14.36
C ALA A 164 1.35 9.78 -14.77
N THR A 165 1.05 8.69 -14.05
CA THR A 165 -0.12 7.83 -14.32
C THR A 165 -1.47 8.48 -13.98
N LEU A 166 -1.49 9.63 -13.29
CA LEU A 166 -2.74 10.38 -13.07
C LEU A 166 -3.22 11.15 -14.31
N ARG A 167 -2.41 11.25 -15.39
CA ARG A 167 -2.69 12.14 -16.53
C ARG A 167 -3.39 11.51 -17.74
N ARG A 168 -3.73 10.21 -17.76
CA ARG A 168 -4.52 9.66 -18.87
C ARG A 168 -6.03 9.87 -18.66
N ARG A 169 -6.49 11.12 -18.81
CA ARG A 169 -7.85 11.37 -19.32
C ARG A 169 -7.76 11.29 -20.84
N ILE A 170 -8.22 10.18 -21.41
CA ILE A 170 -8.51 10.15 -22.85
C ILE A 170 -9.76 11.00 -23.03
N VAL A 171 -9.60 12.21 -23.56
CA VAL A 171 -10.72 12.95 -24.15
C VAL A 171 -10.96 12.32 -25.52
N ILE A 172 -11.95 11.44 -25.62
CA ILE A 172 -12.49 11.02 -26.92
C ILE A 172 -13.50 12.12 -27.31
N GLY A 173 -13.05 13.06 -28.12
CA GLY A 173 -13.94 14.00 -28.80
C GLY A 173 -14.61 13.28 -29.98
N SER A 174 -15.92 13.08 -29.86
CA SER A 174 -16.86 12.74 -30.93
C SER A 174 -17.14 13.93 -31.83
#